data_AF-F5Z6B8-F1
#
_entry.id   AF-F5Z6B8-F1
#
_cell.length_a   1.000
_cell.length_b   1.000
_cell.length_c   1.000
_cell.angle_alpha   90.00
_cell.angle_beta   90.00
_cell.angle_gamma   90.00
#
_symmetry.space_group_name_H-M   'P 1'
#
loop_
_entity.id
_entity.type
_entity.pdbx_description
1 polymer ?
#
loop_
_entity_poly.entity_id
_entity_poly.type
_entity_poly.pdbx_seq_one_letter_code
_entity_poly.pdbx_strand_id
1 'polypeptide(L)'
;MTIETIKQLEINPAITKALDAQGIFTLSPIQAQSLPHALAGSDVIGQAQTGSGKTLCFVIPALEKIDPTLFATQVLVLCPTRELADQVAVQYRNAAKQIGNIKVMTICGGQPMGPQIQSLKHGAHVVVGTPGRVMEHVEKRRLMLKDVRLRVLDEADRMLDMGFEDDLKVIFSPMKKGVQTLLFSATYTEEIERIADQYLTEPVICKVESDESNKPSITQIGYNVLPHTRIQTLKAILTDSQPKTAIVFCNRRVQVTEVVASLLEDGFSAAGLQGEMEQYERTAVLNQFASDALQVLVATDVAARGLDIDDIPCVINYTVSEEPETHIHRIGRTARAGAEGTAITLVGDEEEHFLRKIEVLQGTDIPLKGAQGLRFHKNRIIEPEFSCISLSAGKKQKLRPGDLVGALTKDAGIPGDDVGKIAVQNSQSFIAVKLRSVKRAMNHFREGKIKGKRVRARKL
;
A
#
# COMPACT_ATOMS: atom_id res chain seq x y z
N MET A 1 5.11 -33.28 8.90
CA MET A 1 5.15 -32.31 10.02
C MET A 1 4.89 -30.95 9.42
N THR A 2 3.91 -30.21 9.93
CA THR A 2 3.66 -28.84 9.50
C THR A 2 4.79 -27.97 10.04
N ILE A 3 5.46 -27.20 9.17
CA ILE A 3 6.49 -26.25 9.59
C ILE A 3 5.76 -25.02 10.13
N GLU A 4 5.93 -24.73 11.41
CA GLU A 4 5.19 -23.68 12.13
C GLU A 4 6.08 -22.47 12.46
N THR A 5 7.40 -22.64 12.47
CA THR A 5 8.35 -21.60 12.88
C THR A 5 9.42 -21.36 11.83
N ILE A 6 9.96 -20.14 11.81
CA ILE A 6 11.06 -19.76 10.90
C ILE A 6 12.28 -20.67 11.11
N LYS A 7 12.57 -21.07 12.35
CA LYS A 7 13.74 -21.90 12.68
C LYS A 7 13.67 -23.30 12.09
N GLN A 8 12.48 -23.83 11.85
CA GLN A 8 12.27 -25.14 11.21
C GLN A 8 12.52 -25.13 9.69
N LEU A 9 12.68 -23.95 9.08
CA LEU A 9 12.97 -23.83 7.65
C LEU A 9 14.45 -24.09 7.30
N GLU A 10 15.34 -24.14 8.30
CA GLU A 10 16.79 -24.38 8.12
C GLU A 10 17.47 -23.43 7.10
N ILE A 11 16.98 -22.19 7.02
CA ILE A 11 17.50 -21.14 6.13
C ILE A 11 18.73 -20.41 6.69
N ASN A 12 19.36 -19.59 5.86
CA ASN A 12 20.51 -18.76 6.24
C ASN A 12 20.29 -18.03 7.58
N PRO A 13 21.17 -18.23 8.59
CA PRO A 13 21.02 -17.63 9.92
C PRO A 13 20.93 -16.10 9.92
N ALA A 14 21.49 -15.43 8.90
CA ALA A 14 21.37 -13.99 8.73
C ALA A 14 19.92 -13.57 8.47
N ILE A 15 19.17 -14.33 7.65
CA ILE A 15 17.75 -14.10 7.38
C ILE A 15 16.95 -14.30 8.66
N THR A 16 17.14 -15.43 9.34
CA THR A 16 16.47 -15.75 10.62
C THR A 16 16.69 -14.64 11.66
N LYS A 17 17.93 -14.20 11.84
CA LYS A 17 18.27 -13.11 12.77
C LYS A 17 17.61 -11.78 12.40
N ALA A 18 17.46 -11.49 11.10
CA ALA A 18 16.80 -10.27 10.64
C ALA A 18 15.28 -10.31 10.86
N LEU A 19 14.66 -11.49 10.74
CA LEU A 19 13.24 -11.70 11.01
C LEU A 19 12.94 -11.71 12.52
N ASP A 20 13.77 -12.36 13.32
CA ASP A 20 13.68 -12.33 14.79
C ASP A 20 13.74 -10.88 15.32
N ALA A 21 14.63 -10.04 14.77
CA ALA A 21 14.74 -8.62 15.13
C ALA A 21 13.50 -7.78 14.74
N GLN A 22 12.64 -8.30 13.88
CA GLN A 22 11.35 -7.70 13.51
C GLN A 22 10.18 -8.29 14.32
N GLY A 23 10.45 -9.23 15.24
CA GLY A 23 9.43 -9.93 16.02
C GLY A 23 8.69 -11.02 15.25
N ILE A 24 9.26 -11.51 14.14
CA ILE A 24 8.65 -12.52 13.29
C ILE A 24 9.24 -13.89 13.61
N PHE A 25 8.51 -14.67 14.41
CA PHE A 25 8.97 -15.98 14.90
C PHE A 25 8.20 -17.16 14.28
N THR A 26 6.89 -16.97 14.10
CA THR A 26 5.94 -17.97 13.61
C THR A 26 5.57 -17.70 12.16
N LEU A 27 5.27 -18.78 11.43
CA LEU A 27 4.80 -18.71 10.06
C LEU A 27 3.29 -18.49 10.02
N SER A 28 2.82 -17.62 9.12
CA SER A 28 1.40 -17.59 8.76
C SER A 28 1.03 -18.86 7.97
N PRO A 29 -0.25 -19.24 7.88
CA PRO A 29 -0.67 -20.46 7.17
C PRO A 29 -0.15 -20.52 5.73
N ILE A 30 -0.17 -19.38 5.01
CA ILE A 30 0.31 -19.33 3.62
C ILE A 30 1.83 -19.49 3.56
N GLN A 31 2.56 -18.96 4.55
CA GLN A 31 4.01 -19.14 4.64
C GLN A 31 4.39 -20.58 4.96
N ALA A 32 3.70 -21.22 5.91
CA ALA A 32 3.91 -22.62 6.29
C ALA A 32 3.68 -23.58 5.11
N GLN A 33 2.66 -23.31 4.28
CA GLN A 33 2.39 -24.11 3.08
C GLN A 33 3.40 -23.83 1.95
N SER A 34 3.70 -22.57 1.66
CA SER A 34 4.47 -22.20 0.45
C SER A 34 5.99 -22.24 0.59
N LEU A 35 6.53 -21.85 1.74
CA LEU A 35 7.99 -21.71 1.93
C LEU A 35 8.77 -23.01 1.69
N PRO A 36 8.33 -24.20 2.16
CA PRO A 36 9.09 -25.43 1.95
C PRO A 36 9.27 -25.74 0.46
N HIS A 37 8.23 -25.55 -0.34
CA HIS A 37 8.26 -25.76 -1.79
C HIS A 37 9.09 -24.69 -2.52
N ALA A 38 8.90 -23.42 -2.14
CA ALA A 38 9.65 -22.33 -2.75
C ALA A 38 11.16 -22.42 -2.46
N LEU A 39 11.55 -22.83 -1.25
CA LEU A 39 12.94 -23.09 -0.87
C LEU A 39 13.54 -24.29 -1.62
N ALA A 40 12.76 -25.36 -1.81
CA ALA A 40 13.16 -26.52 -2.61
C ALA A 40 13.31 -26.20 -4.11
N GLY A 41 12.80 -25.04 -4.57
CA GLY A 41 12.94 -24.57 -5.93
C GLY A 41 11.77 -24.88 -6.86
N SER A 42 10.67 -25.43 -6.34
CA SER A 42 9.43 -25.62 -7.09
C SER A 42 8.77 -24.28 -7.40
N ASP A 43 8.07 -24.20 -8.53
CA ASP A 43 7.17 -23.10 -8.80
C ASP A 43 5.98 -23.17 -7.83
N VAL A 44 5.46 -22.00 -7.42
CA VAL A 44 4.40 -21.92 -6.42
C VAL A 44 3.33 -20.95 -6.87
N ILE A 45 2.07 -21.37 -6.72
CA ILE A 45 0.91 -20.49 -6.78
C ILE A 45 0.40 -20.32 -5.36
N GLY A 46 0.54 -19.11 -4.80
CA GLY A 46 0.01 -18.76 -3.49
C GLY A 46 -1.30 -17.99 -3.61
N GLN A 47 -2.41 -18.61 -3.24
CA GLN A 47 -3.71 -17.95 -3.15
C GLN A 47 -4.03 -17.62 -1.68
N ALA A 48 -3.99 -16.33 -1.35
CA ALA A 48 -4.41 -15.83 -0.04
C ALA A 48 -4.77 -14.33 -0.12
N GLN A 49 -5.56 -13.85 0.84
CA GLN A 49 -5.96 -12.44 0.90
C GLN A 49 -4.78 -11.48 1.17
N THR A 50 -4.99 -10.19 0.91
CA THR A 50 -4.03 -9.13 1.30
C THR A 50 -3.81 -9.17 2.82
N GLY A 51 -2.58 -8.93 3.29
CA GLY A 51 -2.26 -8.99 4.71
C GLY A 51 -1.96 -10.39 5.26
N SER A 52 -2.09 -11.46 4.46
CA SER A 52 -1.78 -12.85 4.89
C SER A 52 -0.28 -13.14 5.08
N GLY A 53 0.59 -12.14 4.91
CA GLY A 53 2.05 -12.31 5.00
C GLY A 53 2.71 -12.91 3.75
N LYS A 54 2.04 -12.86 2.58
CA LYS A 54 2.52 -13.40 1.29
C LYS A 54 3.92 -12.89 0.90
N THR A 55 4.26 -11.66 1.28
CA THR A 55 5.55 -11.06 0.92
C THR A 55 6.74 -11.88 1.41
N LEU A 56 6.68 -12.47 2.61
CA LEU A 56 7.78 -13.30 3.11
C LEU A 56 7.89 -14.64 2.38
N CYS A 57 6.79 -15.14 1.81
CA CYS A 57 6.77 -16.39 1.04
C CYS A 57 7.71 -16.35 -0.17
N PHE A 58 7.97 -15.16 -0.72
CA PHE A 58 8.93 -14.99 -1.81
C PHE A 58 10.20 -14.25 -1.42
N VAL A 59 10.19 -13.38 -0.40
CA VAL A 59 11.40 -12.69 0.08
C VAL A 59 12.42 -13.69 0.64
N ILE A 60 11.98 -14.65 1.46
CA ILE A 60 12.87 -15.63 2.09
C ILE A 60 13.57 -16.51 1.04
N PRO A 61 12.86 -17.23 0.15
CA PRO A 61 13.53 -18.07 -0.84
C PRO A 61 14.35 -17.26 -1.85
N ALA A 62 13.96 -16.01 -2.14
CA ALA A 62 14.77 -15.12 -2.95
C ALA A 62 16.12 -14.81 -2.31
N LEU A 63 16.15 -14.42 -1.03
CA LEU A 63 17.39 -14.10 -0.32
C LEU A 63 18.28 -15.33 -0.11
N GLU A 64 17.69 -16.50 0.10
CA GLU A 64 18.41 -17.76 0.23
C GLU A 64 19.18 -18.11 -1.06
N LYS A 65 18.62 -17.76 -2.24
CA LYS A 65 19.20 -18.09 -3.54
C LYS A 65 20.20 -17.07 -4.09
N ILE A 66 20.26 -15.86 -3.52
CA ILE A 66 21.12 -14.80 -4.04
C ILE A 66 22.58 -15.09 -3.72
N ASP A 67 23.43 -14.97 -4.72
CA ASP A 67 24.87 -14.85 -4.58
C ASP A 67 25.24 -13.35 -4.44
N PRO A 68 25.67 -12.86 -3.26
CA PRO A 68 26.01 -11.45 -3.05
C PRO A 68 27.29 -10.99 -3.79
N THR A 69 28.07 -11.91 -4.35
CA THR A 69 29.31 -11.61 -5.08
C THR A 69 29.05 -11.30 -6.55
N LEU A 70 27.91 -11.76 -7.08
CA LEU A 70 27.50 -11.53 -8.45
C LEU A 70 26.62 -10.28 -8.56
N PHE A 71 27.22 -9.16 -8.98
CA PHE A 71 26.55 -7.87 -9.19
C PHE A 71 25.66 -7.84 -10.46
N ALA A 72 24.67 -8.74 -10.53
CA ALA A 72 23.68 -8.86 -11.59
C ALA A 72 22.29 -9.09 -10.98
N THR A 73 21.24 -8.82 -11.76
CA THR A 73 19.86 -9.10 -11.35
C THR A 73 19.62 -10.58 -11.30
N GLN A 74 19.41 -11.09 -10.08
CA GLN A 74 19.17 -12.51 -9.80
C GLN A 74 17.71 -12.77 -9.41
N VAL A 75 17.04 -11.76 -8.86
CA VAL A 75 15.62 -11.82 -8.48
C VAL A 75 14.87 -10.66 -9.12
N LEU A 76 13.77 -10.97 -9.82
CA LEU A 76 12.83 -9.98 -10.33
C LEU A 76 11.48 -10.14 -9.63
N VAL A 77 10.95 -9.05 -9.08
CA VAL A 77 9.61 -9.01 -8.49
C VAL A 77 8.78 -7.96 -9.21
N LEU A 78 7.65 -8.39 -9.77
CA LEU A 78 6.70 -7.52 -10.43
C LEU A 78 5.49 -7.30 -9.52
N CYS A 79 5.14 -6.03 -9.32
CA CYS A 79 4.01 -5.59 -8.52
C CYS A 79 3.13 -4.65 -9.37
N PRO A 80 1.80 -4.65 -9.21
CA PRO A 80 0.89 -3.79 -9.99
C PRO A 80 1.09 -2.29 -9.73
N THR A 81 1.53 -1.91 -8.52
CA THR A 81 1.62 -0.51 -8.09
C THR A 81 3.00 -0.12 -7.59
N ARG A 82 3.29 1.17 -7.61
CA ARG A 82 4.57 1.74 -7.17
C ARG A 82 4.74 1.59 -5.66
N GLU A 83 3.65 1.82 -4.96
CA GLU A 83 3.54 1.77 -3.52
C GLU A 83 3.82 0.34 -3.01
N LEU A 84 3.19 -0.67 -3.62
CA LEU A 84 3.48 -2.07 -3.29
C LEU A 84 4.93 -2.44 -3.61
N ALA A 85 5.46 -2.01 -4.76
CA ALA A 85 6.86 -2.25 -5.09
C ALA A 85 7.83 -1.63 -4.06
N ASP A 86 7.53 -0.43 -3.54
CA ASP A 86 8.32 0.19 -2.48
C ASP A 86 8.20 -0.56 -1.15
N GLN A 87 7.02 -1.05 -0.77
CA GLN A 87 6.82 -1.89 0.41
C GLN A 87 7.61 -3.19 0.31
N VAL A 88 7.46 -3.92 -0.80
CA VAL A 88 8.17 -5.17 -1.06
C VAL A 88 9.68 -4.93 -1.02
N ALA A 89 10.17 -3.85 -1.64
CA ALA A 89 11.57 -3.49 -1.57
C ALA A 89 12.06 -3.19 -0.14
N VAL A 90 11.20 -2.64 0.74
CA VAL A 90 11.51 -2.49 2.17
C VAL A 90 11.62 -3.85 2.86
N GLN A 91 10.71 -4.78 2.58
CA GLN A 91 10.75 -6.13 3.16
C GLN A 91 12.05 -6.87 2.79
N TYR A 92 12.45 -6.81 1.52
CA TYR A 92 13.76 -7.32 1.08
C TYR A 92 14.92 -6.69 1.86
N ARG A 93 14.94 -5.36 2.01
CA ARG A 93 16.03 -4.67 2.73
C ARG A 93 16.07 -5.03 4.21
N ASN A 94 14.91 -5.20 4.84
CA ASN A 94 14.82 -5.57 6.24
C ASN A 94 15.30 -7.00 6.47
N ALA A 95 14.82 -7.96 5.67
CA ALA A 95 15.22 -9.36 5.74
C ALA A 95 16.69 -9.58 5.34
N ALA A 96 17.22 -8.78 4.40
CA ALA A 96 18.61 -8.85 3.98
C ALA A 96 19.58 -8.06 4.89
N LYS A 97 19.11 -7.41 5.95
CA LYS A 97 19.90 -6.46 6.75
C LYS A 97 21.17 -7.07 7.36
N GLN A 98 21.16 -8.38 7.63
CA GLN A 98 22.30 -9.13 8.18
C GLN A 98 23.15 -9.79 7.09
N ILE A 99 22.74 -9.71 5.82
CA ILE A 99 23.49 -10.23 4.67
C ILE A 99 24.31 -9.09 4.07
N GLY A 100 25.62 -9.31 3.91
CA GLY A 100 26.51 -8.33 3.31
C GLY A 100 26.17 -8.06 1.85
N ASN A 101 26.27 -6.80 1.43
CA ASN A 101 26.29 -6.37 0.02
C ASN A 101 25.03 -6.66 -0.82
N ILE A 102 23.88 -6.98 -0.23
CA ILE A 102 22.63 -7.10 -0.99
C ILE A 102 22.15 -5.72 -1.45
N LYS A 103 21.85 -5.62 -2.75
CA LYS A 103 21.39 -4.38 -3.39
C LYS A 103 20.00 -4.58 -3.96
N VAL A 104 19.04 -3.88 -3.38
CA VAL A 104 17.61 -3.90 -3.74
C VAL A 104 17.24 -2.59 -4.41
N MET A 105 16.75 -2.67 -5.64
CA MET A 105 16.35 -1.51 -6.44
C MET A 105 14.86 -1.54 -6.77
N THR A 106 14.19 -0.41 -6.60
CA THR A 106 12.82 -0.22 -7.06
C THR A 106 12.82 0.42 -8.47
N ILE A 107 12.08 -0.15 -9.41
CA ILE A 107 11.94 0.30 -10.81
C ILE A 107 10.46 0.52 -11.12
N CYS A 108 9.99 1.76 -10.95
CA CYS A 108 8.59 2.10 -11.18
C CYS A 108 8.41 3.36 -12.04
N GLY A 109 7.23 3.47 -12.67
CA GLY A 109 6.78 4.68 -13.38
C GLY A 109 6.72 5.90 -12.46
N GLY A 110 6.62 7.10 -13.05
CA GLY A 110 6.52 8.37 -12.31
C GLY A 110 7.74 8.74 -11.43
N GLN A 111 8.85 8.02 -11.57
CA GLN A 111 10.18 8.47 -11.13
C GLN A 111 11.03 8.81 -12.37
N PRO A 112 11.91 9.83 -12.30
CA PRO A 112 12.80 10.18 -13.40
C PRO A 112 13.63 8.97 -13.85
N MET A 113 13.79 8.83 -15.16
CA MET A 113 14.51 7.69 -15.75
C MET A 113 16.00 7.70 -15.41
N GLY A 114 16.66 8.86 -15.52
CA GLY A 114 18.12 9.00 -15.37
C GLY A 114 18.70 8.34 -14.10
N PRO A 115 18.16 8.61 -12.89
CA PRO A 115 18.61 7.95 -11.67
C PRO A 115 18.51 6.41 -11.70
N GLN A 116 17.47 5.86 -12.33
CA GLN A 116 17.31 4.41 -12.47
C GLN A 116 18.39 3.85 -13.40
N ILE A 117 18.61 4.47 -14.56
CA ILE A 117 19.68 4.10 -15.50
C ILE A 117 21.05 4.11 -14.81
N GLN A 118 21.36 5.19 -14.10
CA GLN A 118 22.66 5.32 -13.43
C GLN A 118 22.83 4.25 -12.34
N SER A 119 21.77 3.94 -11.60
CA SER A 119 21.85 2.93 -10.55
C SER A 119 22.02 1.52 -11.11
N LEU A 120 21.39 1.22 -12.25
CA LEU A 120 21.46 -0.07 -12.97
C LEU A 120 22.86 -0.37 -13.51
N LYS A 121 23.65 0.66 -13.88
CA LYS A 121 25.06 0.48 -14.30
C LYS A 121 25.94 -0.20 -13.25
N HIS A 122 25.54 -0.15 -11.99
CA HIS A 122 26.27 -0.77 -10.87
C HIS A 122 25.66 -2.12 -10.45
N GLY A 123 24.77 -2.71 -11.26
CA GLY A 123 24.03 -3.94 -10.94
C GLY A 123 23.01 -3.77 -9.81
N ALA A 124 22.11 -4.72 -9.65
CA ALA A 124 21.25 -4.86 -8.47
C ALA A 124 20.93 -6.34 -8.32
N HIS A 125 20.99 -6.89 -7.11
CA HIS A 125 20.70 -8.31 -6.89
C HIS A 125 19.21 -8.59 -7.00
N VAL A 126 18.41 -7.68 -6.44
CA VAL A 126 16.94 -7.71 -6.45
C VAL A 126 16.41 -6.47 -7.16
N VAL A 127 15.57 -6.68 -8.16
CA VAL A 127 14.77 -5.63 -8.78
C VAL A 127 13.31 -5.87 -8.42
N VAL A 128 12.68 -4.85 -7.84
CA VAL A 128 11.24 -4.81 -7.56
C VAL A 128 10.63 -3.70 -8.41
N GLY A 129 9.55 -3.93 -9.14
CA GLY A 129 9.05 -2.90 -10.04
C GLY A 129 7.67 -3.11 -10.62
N THR A 130 7.17 -2.06 -11.29
CA THR A 130 5.91 -2.12 -12.04
C THR A 130 6.19 -2.58 -13.48
N PRO A 131 5.37 -3.49 -14.07
CA PRO A 131 5.61 -4.09 -15.39
C PRO A 131 6.06 -3.08 -16.45
N GLY A 132 5.26 -2.06 -16.77
CA GLY A 132 5.59 -1.13 -17.85
C GLY A 132 6.94 -0.41 -17.72
N ARG A 133 7.38 -0.06 -16.50
CA ARG A 133 8.71 0.56 -16.33
C ARG A 133 9.84 -0.45 -16.41
N VAL A 134 9.63 -1.67 -15.89
CA VAL A 134 10.61 -2.74 -16.00
C VAL A 134 10.80 -3.11 -17.47
N MET A 135 9.70 -3.31 -18.20
CA MET A 135 9.68 -3.56 -19.64
C MET A 135 10.53 -2.53 -20.40
N GLU A 136 10.30 -1.22 -20.16
CA GLU A 136 11.02 -0.17 -20.87
C GLU A 136 12.55 -0.23 -20.65
N HIS A 137 13.01 -0.68 -19.48
CA HIS A 137 14.45 -0.90 -19.23
C HIS A 137 14.98 -2.16 -19.89
N VAL A 138 14.17 -3.21 -19.97
CA VAL A 138 14.52 -4.47 -20.63
C VAL A 138 14.66 -4.26 -22.13
N GLU A 139 13.68 -3.64 -22.78
CA GLU A 139 13.68 -3.37 -24.22
C GLU A 139 14.90 -2.53 -24.64
N LYS A 140 15.22 -1.50 -23.85
CA LYS A 140 16.37 -0.62 -24.08
C LYS A 140 17.69 -1.21 -23.59
N ARG A 141 17.71 -2.50 -23.21
CA ARG A 141 18.88 -3.26 -22.74
C ARG A 141 19.64 -2.60 -21.58
N ARG A 142 18.91 -1.88 -20.73
CA ARG A 142 19.45 -1.22 -19.52
C ARG A 142 19.36 -2.14 -18.30
N LEU A 143 18.38 -3.03 -18.30
CA LEU A 143 18.22 -4.11 -17.34
C LEU A 143 18.42 -5.44 -18.05
N MET A 144 19.46 -6.16 -17.67
CA MET A 144 19.74 -7.50 -18.20
C MET A 144 19.15 -8.54 -17.25
N LEU A 145 18.37 -9.49 -17.80
CA LEU A 145 17.66 -10.51 -17.02
C LEU A 145 18.21 -11.94 -17.21
N LYS A 146 19.35 -12.08 -17.88
CA LYS A 146 19.99 -13.38 -18.19
C LYS A 146 20.44 -14.17 -16.95
N ASP A 147 20.61 -13.50 -15.82
CA ASP A 147 21.11 -14.06 -14.56
C ASP A 147 20.00 -14.20 -13.50
N VAL A 148 18.75 -13.87 -13.87
CA VAL A 148 17.58 -14.08 -13.02
C VAL A 148 17.39 -15.57 -12.82
N ARG A 149 17.22 -15.98 -11.56
CA ARG A 149 16.98 -17.37 -11.15
C ARG A 149 15.60 -17.54 -10.51
N LEU A 150 15.05 -16.44 -10.01
CA LEU A 150 13.73 -16.37 -9.40
C LEU A 150 12.98 -15.15 -9.93
N ARG A 151 11.76 -15.36 -10.41
CA ARG A 151 10.82 -14.27 -10.71
C ARG A 151 9.55 -14.42 -9.89
N VAL A 152 8.97 -13.28 -9.53
CA VAL A 152 7.77 -13.21 -8.70
C VAL A 152 6.74 -12.31 -9.36
N LEU A 153 5.50 -12.79 -9.42
CA LEU A 153 4.31 -12.02 -9.75
C LEU A 153 3.51 -11.82 -8.46
N ASP A 154 3.51 -10.61 -7.89
CA ASP A 154 2.76 -10.29 -6.67
C ASP A 154 1.51 -9.48 -7.01
N GLU A 155 0.36 -9.86 -6.45
CA GLU A 155 -0.97 -9.38 -6.86
C GLU A 155 -1.19 -9.53 -8.38
N ALA A 156 -1.02 -10.77 -8.87
CA ALA A 156 -1.09 -11.09 -10.29
C ALA A 156 -2.45 -10.76 -10.92
N ASP A 157 -3.56 -11.01 -10.20
CA ASP A 157 -4.92 -10.62 -10.58
C ASP A 157 -5.00 -9.13 -10.95
N ARG A 158 -4.49 -8.26 -10.08
CA ARG A 158 -4.47 -6.82 -10.32
C ARG A 158 -3.58 -6.41 -11.49
N MET A 159 -2.50 -7.15 -11.77
CA MET A 159 -1.67 -6.84 -12.93
C MET A 159 -2.43 -7.08 -14.24
N LEU A 160 -3.26 -8.13 -14.29
CA LEU A 160 -4.08 -8.45 -15.46
C LEU A 160 -5.23 -7.45 -15.62
N ASP A 161 -5.91 -7.07 -14.53
CA ASP A 161 -6.92 -6.00 -14.53
C ASP A 161 -6.39 -4.66 -15.08
N MET A 162 -5.09 -4.42 -14.92
CA MET A 162 -4.41 -3.22 -15.40
C MET A 162 -3.87 -3.33 -16.83
N GLY A 163 -4.06 -4.49 -17.48
CA GLY A 163 -3.64 -4.73 -18.86
C GLY A 163 -2.14 -4.97 -19.03
N PHE A 164 -1.43 -5.42 -17.98
CA PHE A 164 0.03 -5.62 -18.05
C PHE A 164 0.46 -6.95 -18.70
N GLU A 165 -0.46 -7.74 -19.24
CA GLU A 165 -0.14 -9.06 -19.81
C GLU A 165 0.94 -8.99 -20.90
N ASP A 166 0.84 -8.03 -21.82
CA ASP A 166 1.81 -7.89 -22.90
C ASP A 166 3.18 -7.40 -22.39
N ASP A 167 3.19 -6.56 -21.34
CA ASP A 167 4.42 -6.17 -20.67
C ASP A 167 5.13 -7.39 -20.08
N LEU A 168 4.40 -8.32 -19.46
CA LEU A 168 4.97 -9.56 -18.90
C LEU A 168 5.64 -10.40 -19.99
N LYS A 169 5.01 -10.54 -21.17
CA LYS A 169 5.57 -11.28 -22.30
C LYS A 169 6.93 -10.69 -22.71
N VAL A 170 7.02 -9.37 -22.84
CA VAL A 170 8.26 -8.68 -23.22
C VAL A 170 9.34 -8.86 -22.13
N ILE A 171 8.99 -8.65 -20.87
CA ILE A 171 9.92 -8.75 -19.72
C ILE A 171 10.49 -10.15 -19.59
N PHE A 172 9.69 -11.19 -19.80
CA PHE A 172 10.08 -12.59 -19.60
C PHE A 172 10.77 -13.21 -20.82
N SER A 173 10.53 -12.69 -22.03
CA SER A 173 11.14 -13.21 -23.26
C SER A 173 12.69 -13.33 -23.27
N PRO A 174 13.49 -12.42 -22.67
CA PRO A 174 14.95 -12.54 -22.67
C PRO A 174 15.52 -13.40 -21.52
N MET A 175 14.67 -13.96 -20.66
CA MET A 175 15.12 -14.80 -19.55
C MET A 175 15.55 -16.19 -20.01
N LYS A 176 16.43 -16.85 -19.24
CA LYS A 176 16.79 -18.26 -19.50
C LYS A 176 15.59 -19.18 -19.20
N LYS A 177 15.61 -20.39 -19.76
CA LYS A 177 14.70 -21.46 -19.34
C LYS A 177 15.03 -21.92 -17.92
N GLY A 178 14.04 -22.44 -17.19
CA GLY A 178 14.22 -22.96 -15.83
C GLY A 178 14.35 -21.90 -14.75
N VAL A 179 13.86 -20.67 -14.99
CA VAL A 179 13.72 -19.66 -13.94
C VAL A 179 12.53 -20.06 -13.06
N GLN A 180 12.78 -20.21 -11.76
CA GLN A 180 11.70 -20.48 -10.80
C GLN A 180 10.73 -19.30 -10.78
N THR A 181 9.43 -19.60 -10.78
CA THR A 181 8.36 -18.62 -10.78
C THR A 181 7.46 -18.80 -9.56
N LEU A 182 7.28 -17.72 -8.81
CA LEU A 182 6.31 -17.67 -7.72
C LEU A 182 5.21 -16.68 -8.09
N LEU A 183 3.96 -17.14 -8.13
CA LEU A 183 2.79 -16.34 -8.45
C LEU A 183 1.93 -16.21 -7.20
N PHE A 184 1.64 -14.98 -6.79
CA PHE A 184 0.76 -14.69 -5.66
C PHE A 184 -0.42 -13.85 -6.10
N SER A 185 -1.62 -14.31 -5.75
CA SER A 185 -2.89 -13.67 -6.14
C SER A 185 -3.90 -13.74 -5.00
N ALA A 186 -4.88 -12.84 -4.98
CA ALA A 186 -6.02 -13.00 -4.07
C ALA A 186 -7.07 -13.94 -4.68
N THR A 187 -7.27 -13.85 -6.00
CA THR A 187 -8.22 -14.67 -6.75
C THR A 187 -7.52 -15.67 -7.67
N TYR A 188 -8.23 -16.72 -8.06
CA TYR A 188 -7.77 -17.71 -9.05
C TYR A 188 -8.78 -17.75 -10.20
N THR A 189 -8.69 -16.76 -11.09
CA THR A 189 -9.54 -16.62 -12.27
C THR A 189 -8.96 -17.39 -13.47
N GLU A 190 -9.74 -17.57 -14.53
CA GLU A 190 -9.25 -18.15 -15.79
C GLU A 190 -8.07 -17.38 -16.38
N GLU A 191 -7.97 -16.06 -16.12
CA GLU A 191 -6.82 -15.26 -16.54
C GLU A 191 -5.56 -15.62 -15.77
N ILE A 192 -5.69 -15.86 -14.47
CA ILE A 192 -4.58 -16.31 -13.61
C ILE A 192 -4.14 -17.71 -13.98
N GLU A 193 -5.08 -18.60 -14.29
CA GLU A 193 -4.78 -19.94 -14.78
C GLU A 193 -4.00 -19.90 -16.11
N ARG A 194 -4.42 -19.06 -17.07
CA ARG A 194 -3.69 -18.87 -18.34
C ARG A 194 -2.25 -18.38 -18.11
N ILE A 195 -2.05 -17.43 -17.21
CA ILE A 195 -0.72 -16.92 -16.85
C ILE A 195 0.11 -17.99 -16.14
N ALA A 196 -0.53 -18.79 -15.27
CA ALA A 196 0.11 -19.90 -14.60
C ALA A 196 0.63 -20.92 -15.61
N ASP A 197 -0.22 -21.37 -16.53
CA ASP A 197 0.14 -22.33 -17.58
C ASP A 197 1.24 -21.82 -18.51
N GLN A 198 1.26 -20.51 -18.77
CA GLN A 198 2.24 -19.91 -19.66
C GLN A 198 3.64 -19.80 -19.02
N TYR A 199 3.72 -19.56 -17.72
CA TYR A 199 4.97 -19.13 -17.07
C TYR A 199 5.47 -20.06 -15.96
N LEU A 200 4.64 -20.94 -15.42
CA LEU A 200 5.03 -21.85 -14.34
C LEU A 200 5.19 -23.28 -14.88
N THR A 201 6.02 -24.07 -14.22
CA THR A 201 6.25 -25.48 -14.54
C THR A 201 5.85 -26.34 -13.34
N GLU A 202 4.81 -27.16 -13.50
CA GLU A 202 4.28 -28.07 -12.47
C GLU A 202 4.15 -27.39 -11.08
N PRO A 203 3.41 -26.27 -10.98
CA PRO A 203 3.42 -25.47 -9.77
C PRO A 203 2.69 -26.14 -8.60
N VAL A 204 3.22 -25.92 -7.39
CA VAL A 204 2.53 -26.29 -6.16
C VAL A 204 1.51 -25.22 -5.82
N ILE A 205 0.22 -25.59 -5.78
CA ILE A 205 -0.86 -24.70 -5.40
C ILE A 205 -1.00 -24.69 -3.87
N CYS A 206 -0.66 -23.56 -3.25
CA CYS A 206 -0.83 -23.30 -1.83
C CYS A 206 -2.04 -22.40 -1.66
N LYS A 207 -3.16 -22.96 -1.19
CA LYS A 207 -4.40 -22.24 -0.96
C LYS A 207 -4.68 -22.15 0.53
N VAL A 208 -4.77 -20.92 1.02
CA VAL A 208 -5.31 -20.66 2.34
C VAL A 208 -6.72 -20.15 2.15
N GLU A 209 -7.68 -20.97 2.52
CA GLU A 209 -9.07 -20.54 2.58
C GLU A 209 -9.19 -19.42 3.60
N SER A 210 -9.91 -18.36 3.22
CA SER A 210 -10.34 -17.37 4.19
C SER A 210 -11.24 -18.09 5.18
N ASP A 211 -10.76 -18.25 6.41
CA ASP A 211 -11.60 -18.67 7.53
C ASP A 211 -12.78 -17.69 7.58
N GLU A 212 -13.98 -18.12 7.15
CA GLU A 212 -15.15 -17.24 7.18
C GLU A 212 -15.46 -16.78 8.62
N SER A 213 -15.04 -17.59 9.60
CA SER A 213 -15.07 -17.32 11.03
C SER A 213 -14.21 -16.14 11.47
N ASN A 214 -13.22 -15.74 10.65
CA ASN A 214 -12.23 -14.71 10.91
C ASN A 214 -12.33 -13.56 9.89
N LYS A 215 -13.45 -13.48 9.13
CA LYS A 215 -13.81 -12.27 8.39
C LYS A 215 -13.83 -11.13 9.41
N PRO A 216 -13.05 -10.07 9.20
CA PRO A 216 -13.21 -8.88 10.01
C PRO A 216 -14.67 -8.43 9.95
N SER A 217 -15.29 -8.15 11.09
CA SER A 217 -16.70 -7.78 11.11
C SER A 217 -16.87 -6.37 10.54
N ILE A 218 -16.93 -6.27 9.22
CA ILE A 218 -17.29 -5.04 8.53
C ILE A 218 -18.80 -4.86 8.70
N THR A 219 -19.19 -3.89 9.50
CA THR A 219 -20.59 -3.48 9.57
C THR A 219 -20.89 -2.68 8.31
N GLN A 220 -21.71 -3.25 7.42
CA GLN A 220 -22.17 -2.59 6.20
C GLN A 220 -23.54 -1.95 6.42
N ILE A 221 -23.72 -0.74 5.91
CA ILE A 221 -25.01 -0.04 5.90
C ILE A 221 -25.12 0.83 4.66
N GLY A 222 -26.29 0.85 4.03
CA GLY A 222 -26.59 1.75 2.93
C GLY A 222 -27.59 2.84 3.32
N TYR A 223 -27.47 3.99 2.67
CA TYR A 223 -28.42 5.10 2.79
C TYR A 223 -28.97 5.46 1.42
N ASN A 224 -30.30 5.43 1.29
CA ASN A 224 -30.97 5.90 0.09
C ASN A 224 -30.89 7.43 0.03
N VAL A 225 -30.36 7.96 -1.08
CA VAL A 225 -30.11 9.39 -1.27
C VAL A 225 -30.59 9.88 -2.61
N LEU A 226 -31.19 11.06 -2.62
CA LEU A 226 -31.47 11.80 -3.85
C LEU A 226 -30.20 12.53 -4.30
N PRO A 227 -29.98 12.74 -5.62
CA PRO A 227 -28.78 13.39 -6.15
C PRO A 227 -28.42 14.71 -5.45
N HIS A 228 -29.42 15.57 -5.21
CA HIS A 228 -29.22 16.87 -4.57
C HIS A 228 -28.98 16.80 -3.06
N THR A 229 -29.30 15.69 -2.39
CA THR A 229 -29.10 15.49 -0.95
C THR A 229 -27.80 14.76 -0.62
N ARG A 230 -27.19 14.08 -1.59
CA ARG A 230 -26.07 13.16 -1.39
C ARG A 230 -24.90 13.77 -0.62
N ILE A 231 -24.47 14.98 -0.99
CA ILE A 231 -23.38 15.67 -0.30
C ILE A 231 -23.74 16.05 1.14
N GLN A 232 -25.00 16.42 1.40
CA GLN A 232 -25.48 16.72 2.75
C GLN A 232 -25.54 15.46 3.60
N THR A 233 -25.95 14.33 3.02
CA THR A 233 -25.93 13.02 3.68
C THR A 233 -24.50 12.62 4.06
N LEU A 234 -23.51 12.80 3.16
CA LEU A 234 -22.11 12.55 3.48
C LEU A 234 -21.64 13.38 4.70
N LYS A 235 -21.93 14.69 4.69
CA LYS A 235 -21.58 15.59 5.80
C LYS A 235 -22.27 15.20 7.11
N ALA A 236 -23.54 14.78 7.02
CA ALA A 236 -24.30 14.30 8.18
C ALA A 236 -23.69 13.01 8.75
N ILE A 237 -23.34 12.05 7.90
CA ILE A 237 -22.64 10.82 8.31
C ILE A 237 -21.34 11.15 9.04
N LEU A 238 -20.48 11.99 8.45
CA LEU A 238 -19.19 12.35 9.05
C LEU A 238 -19.32 13.06 10.40
N THR A 239 -20.39 13.84 10.61
CA THR A 239 -20.63 14.56 11.87
C THR A 239 -21.40 13.76 12.91
N ASP A 240 -22.09 12.70 12.49
CA ASP A 240 -22.79 11.77 13.37
C ASP A 240 -21.87 10.65 13.87
N SER A 241 -21.21 9.94 12.93
CA SER A 241 -20.32 8.82 13.27
C SER A 241 -18.94 9.26 13.75
N GLN A 242 -18.56 10.51 13.49
CA GLN A 242 -17.33 11.13 13.98
C GLN A 242 -16.08 10.24 13.84
N PRO A 243 -15.82 9.66 12.65
CA PRO A 243 -14.72 8.73 12.48
C PRO A 243 -13.39 9.47 12.65
N LYS A 244 -12.41 8.80 13.28
CA LYS A 244 -11.05 9.34 13.43
C LYS A 244 -10.43 9.64 12.06
N THR A 245 -10.53 8.69 11.14
CA THR A 245 -10.20 8.85 9.72
C THR A 245 -11.25 8.13 8.87
N ALA A 246 -11.54 8.70 7.70
CA ALA A 246 -12.46 8.12 6.74
C ALA A 246 -11.91 8.22 5.32
N ILE A 247 -12.14 7.18 4.51
CA ILE A 247 -11.92 7.24 3.07
C ILE A 247 -13.27 7.31 2.35
N VAL A 248 -13.41 8.27 1.46
CA VAL A 248 -14.61 8.49 0.64
C VAL A 248 -14.27 8.11 -0.80
N PHE A 249 -14.89 7.05 -1.29
CA PHE A 249 -14.70 6.57 -2.66
C PHE A 249 -15.72 7.17 -3.62
N CYS A 250 -15.23 7.72 -4.73
CA CYS A 250 -16.04 8.18 -5.85
C CYS A 250 -15.65 7.41 -7.12
N ASN A 251 -16.62 7.14 -8.01
CA ASN A 251 -16.33 6.47 -9.28
C ASN A 251 -15.60 7.41 -10.25
N ARG A 252 -15.91 8.72 -10.22
CA ARG A 252 -15.39 9.71 -11.18
C ARG A 252 -14.52 10.76 -10.51
N ARG A 253 -13.52 11.26 -11.24
CA ARG A 253 -12.59 12.29 -10.75
C ARG A 253 -13.26 13.63 -10.43
N VAL A 254 -14.24 14.02 -11.25
CA VAL A 254 -15.01 15.26 -11.05
C VAL A 254 -15.70 15.25 -9.68
N GLN A 255 -16.26 14.10 -9.29
CA GLN A 255 -16.89 13.93 -7.98
C GLN A 255 -15.89 14.09 -6.83
N VAL A 256 -14.66 13.58 -6.99
CA VAL A 256 -13.60 13.79 -5.98
C VAL A 256 -13.35 15.28 -5.75
N THR A 257 -13.21 16.05 -6.83
CA THR A 257 -12.99 17.50 -6.73
C THR A 257 -14.18 18.21 -6.07
N GLU A 258 -15.40 17.90 -6.48
CA GLU A 258 -16.64 18.50 -5.94
C GLU A 258 -16.84 18.18 -4.46
N VAL A 259 -16.65 16.92 -4.07
CA VAL A 259 -16.79 16.47 -2.68
C VAL A 259 -15.73 17.14 -1.81
N VAL A 260 -14.46 17.18 -2.24
CA VAL A 260 -13.39 17.85 -1.48
C VAL A 260 -13.70 19.33 -1.30
N ALA A 261 -14.09 20.04 -2.37
CA ALA A 261 -14.42 21.46 -2.30
C ALA A 261 -15.55 21.72 -1.29
N SER A 262 -16.62 20.92 -1.35
CA SER A 262 -17.78 21.08 -0.47
C SER A 262 -17.49 20.74 1.00
N LEU A 263 -16.59 19.78 1.26
CA LEU A 263 -16.13 19.45 2.61
C LEU A 263 -15.24 20.56 3.19
N LEU A 264 -14.31 21.09 2.40
CA LEU A 264 -13.43 22.18 2.83
C LEU A 264 -14.20 23.48 3.14
N GLU A 265 -15.21 23.81 2.34
CA GLU A 265 -16.08 24.97 2.56
C GLU A 265 -16.77 24.95 3.93
N ASP A 266 -17.12 23.76 4.42
CA ASP A 266 -17.72 23.58 5.73
C ASP A 266 -16.71 23.39 6.88
N GLY A 267 -15.42 23.31 6.57
CA GLY A 267 -14.34 23.24 7.55
C GLY A 267 -13.88 21.82 7.90
N PHE A 268 -14.27 20.80 7.13
CA PHE A 268 -13.71 19.46 7.29
C PHE A 268 -12.24 19.42 6.88
N SER A 269 -11.43 18.61 7.58
CA SER A 269 -10.07 18.29 7.12
C SER A 269 -10.14 17.22 6.03
N ALA A 270 -10.19 17.66 4.77
CA ALA A 270 -10.39 16.80 3.60
C ALA A 270 -9.37 17.07 2.48
N ALA A 271 -8.94 16.01 1.79
CA ALA A 271 -8.08 16.13 0.61
C ALA A 271 -8.39 15.03 -0.43
N GLY A 272 -8.19 15.36 -1.69
CA GLY A 272 -8.41 14.46 -2.82
C GLY A 272 -7.16 13.66 -3.19
N LEU A 273 -7.36 12.42 -3.65
CA LEU A 273 -6.35 11.59 -4.28
C LEU A 273 -6.80 11.23 -5.70
N GLN A 274 -6.06 11.73 -6.69
CA GLN A 274 -6.40 11.61 -8.11
C GLN A 274 -5.18 11.11 -8.92
N GLY A 275 -5.42 10.49 -10.07
CA GLY A 275 -4.36 9.85 -10.88
C GLY A 275 -3.36 10.80 -11.55
N GLU A 276 -3.73 12.06 -11.77
CA GLU A 276 -2.89 13.08 -12.42
C GLU A 276 -2.09 13.93 -11.43
N MET A 277 -2.22 13.66 -10.13
CA MET A 277 -1.47 14.40 -9.13
C MET A 277 0.03 14.22 -9.32
N GLU A 278 0.76 15.32 -9.15
CA GLU A 278 2.21 15.26 -9.07
C GLU A 278 2.63 14.34 -7.92
N GLN A 279 3.71 13.58 -8.11
CA GLN A 279 4.13 12.57 -7.12
C GLN A 279 4.33 13.18 -5.73
N TYR A 280 4.79 14.43 -5.68
CA TYR A 280 4.95 15.19 -4.44
C TYR A 280 3.62 15.39 -3.71
N GLU A 281 2.58 15.82 -4.42
CA GLU A 281 1.27 16.10 -3.86
C GLU A 281 0.59 14.81 -3.39
N ARG A 282 0.63 13.77 -4.24
CA ARG A 282 0.15 12.43 -3.90
C ARG A 282 0.79 11.96 -2.60
N THR A 283 2.11 12.04 -2.53
CA THR A 283 2.87 11.67 -1.34
C THR A 283 2.48 12.49 -0.11
N ALA A 284 2.31 13.80 -0.26
CA ALA A 284 1.96 14.69 0.84
C ALA A 284 0.58 14.36 1.42
N VAL A 285 -0.43 14.14 0.56
CA VAL A 285 -1.78 13.73 0.98
C VAL A 285 -1.74 12.39 1.72
N LEU A 286 -1.02 11.40 1.18
CA LEU A 286 -0.92 10.08 1.81
C LEU A 286 -0.22 10.11 3.17
N ASN A 287 0.84 10.91 3.31
CA ASN A 287 1.49 11.06 4.61
C ASN A 287 0.63 11.83 5.60
N GLN A 288 -0.16 12.82 5.18
CA GLN A 288 -1.12 13.50 6.05
C GLN A 288 -2.17 12.51 6.59
N PHE A 289 -2.75 11.70 5.70
CA PHE A 289 -3.75 10.71 6.09
C PHE A 289 -3.17 9.61 6.98
N ALA A 290 -2.03 9.03 6.60
CA ALA A 290 -1.37 7.96 7.35
C ALA A 290 -0.81 8.40 8.72
N SER A 291 -0.84 9.69 9.04
CA SER A 291 -0.34 10.29 10.28
C SER A 291 -1.43 10.98 11.11
N ASP A 292 -2.70 10.69 10.83
CA ASP A 292 -3.87 11.27 11.51
C ASP A 292 -3.95 12.80 11.43
N ALA A 293 -3.30 13.40 10.44
CA ALA A 293 -3.33 14.84 10.19
C ALA A 293 -4.38 15.26 9.15
N LEU A 294 -5.00 14.27 8.48
CA LEU A 294 -6.11 14.45 7.56
C LEU A 294 -7.23 13.51 7.97
N GLN A 295 -8.43 14.04 8.19
CA GLN A 295 -9.57 13.22 8.61
C GLN A 295 -10.19 12.48 7.42
N VAL A 296 -10.43 13.17 6.30
CA VAL A 296 -11.18 12.63 5.17
C VAL A 296 -10.32 12.58 3.92
N LEU A 297 -10.04 11.38 3.42
CA LEU A 297 -9.39 11.16 2.13
C LEU A 297 -10.44 10.84 1.08
N VAL A 298 -10.57 11.66 0.04
CA VAL A 298 -11.52 11.42 -1.06
C VAL A 298 -10.75 10.88 -2.27
N ALA A 299 -11.14 9.74 -2.83
CA ALA A 299 -10.35 9.09 -3.87
C ALA A 299 -11.20 8.34 -4.91
N THR A 300 -10.62 8.09 -6.08
CA THR A 300 -11.12 7.06 -7.00
C THR A 300 -10.45 5.73 -6.73
N ASP A 301 -11.03 4.62 -7.21
CA ASP A 301 -10.46 3.27 -7.08
C ASP A 301 -9.02 3.21 -7.61
N VAL A 302 -8.79 3.76 -8.80
CA VAL A 302 -7.46 3.79 -9.42
C VAL A 302 -6.46 4.55 -8.55
N ALA A 303 -6.87 5.68 -7.98
CA ALA A 303 -5.97 6.48 -7.15
C ALA A 303 -5.69 5.82 -5.79
N ALA A 304 -6.65 5.05 -5.27
CA ALA A 304 -6.58 4.37 -3.98
C ALA A 304 -6.02 2.93 -4.03
N ARG A 305 -5.79 2.38 -5.22
CA ARG A 305 -5.06 1.12 -5.40
C ARG A 305 -3.62 1.27 -4.92
N GLY A 306 -3.11 0.24 -4.24
CA GLY A 306 -1.75 0.24 -3.67
C GLY A 306 -1.57 1.09 -2.40
N LEU A 307 -2.64 1.69 -1.85
CA LEU A 307 -2.54 2.41 -0.59
C LEU A 307 -2.26 1.46 0.58
N ASP A 308 -1.10 1.63 1.19
CA ASP A 308 -0.68 1.02 2.47
C ASP A 308 -1.25 1.76 3.67
N ILE A 309 -2.54 2.06 3.60
CA ILE A 309 -3.22 2.69 4.73
C ILE A 309 -4.02 1.58 5.37
N ASP A 310 -3.32 0.83 6.21
CA ASP A 310 -3.93 -0.23 6.99
C ASP A 310 -4.88 0.36 8.03
N ASP A 311 -6.01 -0.32 8.18
CA ASP A 311 -6.99 -0.15 9.23
C ASP A 311 -7.67 1.24 9.28
N ILE A 312 -8.45 1.54 8.24
CA ILE A 312 -9.27 2.75 8.20
C ILE A 312 -10.56 2.50 9.00
N PRO A 313 -10.90 3.30 10.02
CA PRO A 313 -12.12 3.08 10.82
C PRO A 313 -13.43 3.13 10.02
N CYS A 314 -13.47 3.98 8.99
CA CYS A 314 -14.67 4.18 8.19
C CYS A 314 -14.37 4.29 6.69
N VAL A 315 -15.05 3.45 5.90
CA VAL A 315 -15.08 3.53 4.44
C VAL A 315 -16.45 4.04 4.02
N ILE A 316 -16.50 5.06 3.16
CA ILE A 316 -17.74 5.61 2.63
C ILE A 316 -17.70 5.53 1.10
N ASN A 317 -18.60 4.74 0.52
CA ASN A 317 -18.86 4.73 -0.91
C ASN A 317 -19.82 5.89 -1.22
N TYR A 318 -19.30 7.00 -1.75
CA TYR A 318 -20.11 8.15 -2.17
C TYR A 318 -20.99 7.81 -3.39
N THR A 319 -20.52 6.87 -4.20
CA THR A 319 -21.24 6.25 -5.32
C THR A 319 -21.07 4.75 -5.21
N VAL A 320 -22.13 3.99 -5.47
CA VAL A 320 -22.06 2.53 -5.58
C VAL A 320 -21.05 2.16 -6.68
N SER A 321 -20.18 1.19 -6.42
CA SER A 321 -19.24 0.71 -7.43
C SER A 321 -19.98 -0.11 -8.49
N GLU A 322 -19.62 0.08 -9.75
CA GLU A 322 -20.28 -0.60 -10.88
C GLU A 322 -19.97 -2.10 -10.92
N GLU A 323 -18.74 -2.46 -10.55
CA GLU A 323 -18.28 -3.85 -10.44
C GLU A 323 -18.26 -4.33 -8.97
N PRO A 324 -18.84 -5.50 -8.65
CA PRO A 324 -18.88 -6.05 -7.29
C PRO A 324 -17.52 -6.25 -6.62
N GLU A 325 -16.51 -6.69 -7.36
CA GLU A 325 -15.15 -6.91 -6.87
C GLU A 325 -14.52 -5.59 -6.41
N THR A 326 -14.88 -4.49 -7.07
CA THR A 326 -14.44 -3.15 -6.67
C THR A 326 -15.00 -2.78 -5.30
N HIS A 327 -16.28 -3.08 -5.01
CA HIS A 327 -16.87 -2.86 -3.69
C HIS A 327 -16.09 -3.59 -2.60
N ILE A 328 -15.82 -4.88 -2.81
CA ILE A 328 -15.06 -5.72 -1.88
C ILE A 328 -13.67 -5.11 -1.62
N HIS A 329 -13.00 -4.63 -2.66
CA HIS A 329 -11.71 -3.95 -2.53
C HIS A 329 -11.75 -2.63 -1.77
N ARG A 330 -12.85 -1.87 -1.88
CA ARG A 330 -13.06 -0.62 -1.13
C ARG A 330 -13.28 -0.89 0.34
N ILE A 331 -14.24 -1.76 0.67
CA ILE A 331 -14.59 -2.05 2.06
C ILE A 331 -13.48 -2.84 2.76
N GLY A 332 -12.68 -3.63 2.04
CA GLY A 332 -11.48 -4.30 2.57
C GLY A 332 -10.36 -3.36 3.00
N ARG A 333 -10.57 -2.03 3.01
CA ARG A 333 -9.69 -1.01 3.62
C ARG A 333 -10.00 -0.77 5.10
N THR A 334 -11.16 -1.21 5.57
CA THR A 334 -11.52 -1.20 6.99
C THR A 334 -11.42 -2.60 7.59
N ALA A 335 -11.53 -2.68 8.91
CA ALA A 335 -11.50 -3.91 9.68
C ALA A 335 -10.30 -4.79 9.31
N ARG A 336 -9.07 -4.29 9.53
CA ARG A 336 -7.86 -5.11 9.34
C ARG A 336 -7.28 -5.48 10.71
N ALA A 337 -6.51 -6.57 10.77
CA ALA A 337 -5.85 -7.02 12.00
C ALA A 337 -6.79 -7.25 13.23
N GLY A 338 -8.04 -7.64 12.98
CA GLY A 338 -9.02 -7.97 14.03
C GLY A 338 -9.82 -6.79 14.59
N ALA A 339 -9.65 -5.58 14.05
CA ALA A 339 -10.45 -4.42 14.42
C ALA A 339 -11.86 -4.45 13.78
N GLU A 340 -12.84 -3.83 14.44
CA GLU A 340 -14.16 -3.57 13.86
C GLU A 340 -14.08 -2.39 12.86
N GLY A 341 -14.83 -2.49 11.76
CA GLY A 341 -14.83 -1.49 10.71
C GLY A 341 -16.23 -1.19 10.21
N THR A 342 -16.47 0.05 9.76
CA THR A 342 -17.76 0.44 9.19
C THR A 342 -17.61 0.78 7.71
N ALA A 343 -18.46 0.20 6.87
CA ALA A 343 -18.59 0.56 5.47
C ALA A 343 -19.99 1.13 5.19
N ILE A 344 -20.04 2.37 4.73
CA ILE A 344 -21.28 3.10 4.46
C ILE A 344 -21.41 3.33 2.96
N THR A 345 -22.55 2.97 2.37
CA THR A 345 -22.79 3.18 0.93
C THR A 345 -23.94 4.15 0.71
N LEU A 346 -23.70 5.23 -0.03
CA LEU A 346 -24.77 6.12 -0.50
C LEU A 346 -25.33 5.56 -1.80
N VAL A 347 -26.63 5.29 -1.82
CA VAL A 347 -27.32 4.61 -2.93
C VAL A 347 -28.33 5.58 -3.52
N GLY A 348 -28.13 5.98 -4.78
CA GLY A 348 -29.16 6.64 -5.58
C GLY A 348 -30.01 5.62 -6.33
N ASP A 349 -31.21 6.04 -6.74
CA ASP A 349 -32.19 5.19 -7.45
C ASP A 349 -31.58 4.51 -8.70
N GLU A 350 -30.76 5.24 -9.48
CA GLU A 350 -30.10 4.71 -10.68
C GLU A 350 -28.99 3.70 -10.36
N GLU A 351 -28.52 3.64 -9.12
CA GLU A 351 -27.39 2.81 -8.67
C GLU A 351 -27.84 1.51 -7.97
N GLU A 352 -29.15 1.31 -7.73
CA GLU A 352 -29.69 0.14 -7.03
C GLU A 352 -29.33 -1.18 -7.73
N HIS A 353 -29.30 -1.18 -9.06
CA HIS A 353 -28.94 -2.37 -9.83
C HIS A 353 -27.48 -2.79 -9.62
N PHE A 354 -26.56 -1.85 -9.37
CA PHE A 354 -25.17 -2.17 -9.00
C PHE A 354 -25.09 -2.71 -7.57
N LEU A 355 -25.85 -2.13 -6.64
CA LEU A 355 -25.96 -2.64 -5.28
C LEU A 355 -26.41 -4.10 -5.29
N ARG A 356 -27.40 -4.45 -6.11
CA ARG A 356 -27.88 -5.83 -6.19
C ARG A 356 -26.82 -6.81 -6.67
N LYS A 357 -26.00 -6.42 -7.65
CA LYS A 357 -24.86 -7.25 -8.10
C LYS A 357 -23.86 -7.49 -6.98
N ILE A 358 -23.60 -6.47 -6.15
CA ILE A 358 -22.71 -6.57 -4.98
C ILE A 358 -23.26 -7.57 -3.96
N GLU A 359 -24.54 -7.47 -3.60
CA GLU A 359 -25.19 -8.37 -2.63
C GLU A 359 -25.17 -9.82 -3.10
N VAL A 360 -25.41 -10.05 -4.40
CA VAL A 360 -25.34 -11.38 -5.02
C VAL A 360 -23.95 -11.98 -4.90
N LEU A 361 -22.89 -11.21 -5.19
CA LEU A 361 -21.51 -11.70 -5.04
C LEU A 361 -21.14 -11.96 -3.57
N GLN A 362 -21.60 -11.10 -2.65
CA GLN A 362 -21.32 -11.23 -1.22
C GLN A 362 -22.14 -12.35 -0.54
N GLY A 363 -23.27 -12.72 -1.13
CA GLY A 363 -24.23 -13.66 -0.52
C GLY A 363 -25.00 -13.07 0.66
N THR A 364 -24.93 -11.75 0.87
CA THR A 364 -25.58 -11.03 1.98
C THR A 364 -26.12 -9.69 1.51
N ASP A 365 -27.34 -9.34 1.92
CA ASP A 365 -27.94 -8.04 1.62
C ASP A 365 -27.32 -6.92 2.50
N ILE A 366 -27.21 -5.71 1.95
CA ILE A 366 -26.73 -4.53 2.69
C ILE A 366 -27.96 -3.79 3.25
N PRO A 367 -28.11 -3.66 4.58
CA PRO A 367 -29.26 -2.98 5.16
C PRO A 367 -29.38 -1.53 4.67
N LEU A 368 -30.50 -1.18 4.05
CA LEU A 368 -30.78 0.18 3.57
C LEU A 368 -31.60 0.98 4.59
N LYS A 369 -31.18 2.22 4.84
CA LYS A 369 -31.92 3.21 5.64
C LYS A 369 -32.25 4.45 4.82
N GLY A 370 -33.32 5.14 5.20
CA GLY A 370 -33.60 6.48 4.68
C GLY A 370 -32.62 7.51 5.26
N ALA A 371 -32.09 8.41 4.42
CA ALA A 371 -31.19 9.48 4.87
C ALA A 371 -31.92 10.63 5.61
N GLN A 372 -33.25 10.63 5.69
CA GLN A 372 -34.05 11.75 6.22
C GLN A 372 -33.80 12.03 7.71
N GLY A 373 -33.38 11.01 8.47
CA GLY A 373 -33.04 11.13 9.89
C GLY A 373 -31.64 11.69 10.15
N LEU A 374 -30.76 11.71 9.14
CA LEU A 374 -29.42 12.25 9.27
C LEU A 374 -29.43 13.77 9.16
N ARG A 375 -28.76 14.45 10.09
CA ARG A 375 -28.64 15.91 10.11
C ARG A 375 -27.16 16.29 10.14
N PHE A 376 -26.80 17.24 9.29
CA PHE A 376 -25.46 17.82 9.31
C PHE A 376 -25.31 18.78 10.50
N HIS A 377 -24.28 18.54 11.32
CA HIS A 377 -23.97 19.36 12.48
C HIS A 377 -22.58 20.00 12.33
N LYS A 378 -22.52 21.23 11.81
CA LYS A 378 -21.24 21.94 11.58
C LYS A 378 -20.37 22.08 12.84
N ASN A 379 -20.99 22.21 14.01
CA ASN A 379 -20.31 22.29 15.30
C ASN A 379 -19.74 20.94 15.79
N ARG A 380 -20.05 19.83 15.13
CA ARG A 380 -19.53 18.48 15.44
C ARG A 380 -18.40 18.05 14.50
N ILE A 381 -17.94 18.92 13.60
CA ILE A 381 -16.76 18.66 12.77
C ILE A 381 -15.54 18.52 13.68
N ILE A 382 -14.81 17.43 13.52
CA ILE A 382 -13.61 17.12 14.31
C ILE A 382 -12.40 17.68 13.58
N GLU A 383 -11.59 18.46 14.28
CA GLU A 383 -10.26 18.83 13.80
C GLU A 383 -9.27 17.69 14.11
N PRO A 384 -8.38 17.32 13.17
CA PRO A 384 -7.34 16.33 13.44
C PRO A 384 -6.45 16.73 14.61
N GLU A 385 -6.06 15.77 15.46
CA GLU A 385 -5.17 16.04 16.60
C GLU A 385 -3.77 16.50 16.14
N PHE A 386 -3.34 16.00 14.98
CA PHE A 386 -2.04 16.28 14.39
C PHE A 386 -2.15 17.23 13.19
N SER A 387 -1.07 17.97 12.95
CA SER A 387 -0.81 18.61 11.67
C SER A 387 0.47 18.04 11.08
N CYS A 388 0.47 17.84 9.76
CA CYS A 388 1.64 17.33 9.06
C CYS A 388 2.54 18.49 8.63
N ILE A 389 3.83 18.40 8.95
CA ILE A 389 4.86 19.32 8.48
C ILE A 389 5.71 18.60 7.46
N SER A 390 5.82 19.17 6.25
CA SER A 390 6.75 18.71 5.23
C SER A 390 8.08 19.45 5.32
N LEU A 391 9.17 18.69 5.18
CA LEU A 391 10.54 19.17 5.18
C LEU A 391 11.20 18.89 3.83
N SER A 392 11.92 19.88 3.30
CA SER A 392 12.69 19.75 2.06
C SER A 392 14.03 18.99 2.24
N ALA A 393 14.05 17.95 3.08
CA ALA A 393 15.21 17.11 3.33
C ALA A 393 14.78 15.68 3.67
N GLY A 394 15.59 14.69 3.24
CA GLY A 394 15.32 13.28 3.47
C GLY A 394 16.59 12.41 3.47
N LYS A 395 16.48 11.14 3.07
CA LYS A 395 17.56 10.14 3.07
C LYS A 395 18.80 10.59 2.30
N LYS A 396 18.65 11.33 1.19
CA LYS A 396 19.79 11.89 0.42
C LYS A 396 20.63 12.87 1.24
N GLN A 397 20.02 13.54 2.21
CA GLN A 397 20.70 14.40 3.18
C GLN A 397 21.15 13.64 4.44
N LYS A 398 21.13 12.29 4.40
CA LYS A 398 21.44 11.40 5.53
C LYS A 398 20.57 11.66 6.77
N LEU A 399 19.34 12.11 6.53
CA LEU A 399 18.35 12.33 7.58
C LEU A 399 17.72 11.00 7.98
N ARG A 400 17.59 10.78 9.28
CA ARG A 400 16.92 9.63 9.90
C ARG A 400 15.78 10.11 10.79
N PRO A 401 14.76 9.28 11.07
CA PRO A 401 13.68 9.66 11.99
C PRO A 401 14.18 10.16 13.34
N GLY A 402 15.20 9.51 13.91
CA GLY A 402 15.80 9.95 15.19
C GLY A 402 16.44 11.34 15.16
N ASP A 403 16.92 11.81 13.99
CA ASP A 403 17.44 13.18 13.85
C ASP A 403 16.31 14.21 14.00
N LEU A 404 15.12 13.88 13.47
CA LEU A 404 13.92 14.73 13.51
C LEU A 404 13.29 14.75 14.91
N VAL A 405 13.22 13.58 15.56
CA VAL A 405 12.79 13.48 16.96
C VAL A 405 13.72 14.30 17.84
N GLY A 406 15.05 14.18 17.68
CA GLY A 406 16.02 14.96 18.43
C GLY A 406 15.83 16.47 18.26
N ALA A 407 15.67 16.93 17.02
CA ALA A 407 15.45 18.35 16.71
C ALA A 407 14.17 18.91 17.36
N LEU A 408 13.07 18.16 17.32
CA LEU A 408 11.80 18.62 17.91
C LEU A 408 11.81 18.52 19.44
N THR A 409 12.30 17.41 19.99
CA THR A 409 12.22 17.17 21.45
C THR A 409 13.32 17.86 22.23
N LYS A 410 14.59 17.69 21.85
CA LYS A 410 15.72 18.28 22.59
C LYS A 410 15.92 19.74 22.25
N ASP A 411 15.94 20.07 20.96
CA ASP A 411 16.34 21.42 20.52
C ASP A 411 15.15 22.38 20.54
N ALA A 412 13.99 21.94 20.05
CA ALA A 412 12.77 22.75 20.12
C ALA A 412 12.07 22.61 21.48
N GLY A 413 12.34 21.58 22.29
CA GLY A 413 11.73 21.33 23.60
C GLY A 413 10.25 20.91 23.55
N ILE A 414 9.82 20.32 22.43
CA ILE A 414 8.46 19.78 22.24
C ILE A 414 8.33 18.45 23.00
N PRO A 415 7.21 18.22 23.72
CA PRO A 415 6.97 16.94 24.38
C PRO A 415 7.05 15.75 23.40
N GLY A 416 7.59 14.61 23.86
CA GLY A 416 7.74 13.44 22.99
C GLY A 416 6.42 12.88 22.47
N ASP A 417 5.35 12.97 23.28
CA ASP A 417 3.99 12.60 22.92
C ASP A 417 3.35 13.53 21.89
N ASP A 418 3.89 14.74 21.70
CA ASP A 418 3.44 15.69 20.67
C ASP A 418 3.99 15.36 19.28
N VAL A 419 4.96 14.44 19.18
CA VAL A 419 5.56 14.01 17.91
C VAL A 419 4.91 12.71 17.47
N GLY A 420 4.13 12.78 16.38
CA GLY A 420 3.47 11.65 15.76
C GLY A 420 4.35 10.92 14.75
N LYS A 421 3.71 10.28 13.77
CA LYS A 421 4.39 9.50 12.72
C LYS A 421 5.39 10.34 11.94
N ILE A 422 6.57 9.77 11.69
CA ILE A 422 7.63 10.37 10.89
C ILE A 422 7.91 9.49 9.68
N ALA A 423 7.77 10.07 8.49
CA ALA A 423 8.12 9.42 7.24
C ALA A 423 9.29 10.15 6.58
N VAL A 424 10.43 9.49 6.45
CA VAL A 424 11.62 10.04 5.77
C VAL A 424 11.74 9.42 4.39
N GLN A 425 11.54 10.22 3.36
CA GLN A 425 11.69 9.83 1.96
C GLN A 425 13.06 10.23 1.41
N ASN A 426 13.31 10.02 0.11
CA ASN A 426 14.61 10.28 -0.50
C ASN A 426 15.03 11.75 -0.41
N SER A 427 14.14 12.68 -0.73
CA SER A 427 14.46 14.12 -0.78
C SER A 427 13.65 14.95 0.23
N GLN A 428 12.72 14.34 0.94
CA GLN A 428 11.74 15.02 1.79
C GLN A 428 11.41 14.18 3.01
N SER A 429 10.84 14.82 4.03
CA SER A 429 10.33 14.15 5.21
C SER A 429 9.01 14.76 5.65
N PHE A 430 8.17 13.95 6.26
CA PHE A 430 6.87 14.33 6.77
C PHE A 430 6.82 13.98 8.26
N ILE A 431 6.34 14.90 9.07
CA ILE A 431 6.27 14.76 10.51
C ILE A 431 4.90 15.21 10.98
N ALA A 432 4.16 14.32 11.63
CA ALA A 432 2.97 14.72 12.38
C ALA A 432 3.38 15.37 13.71
N VAL A 433 2.80 16.52 14.02
CA VAL A 433 2.97 17.23 15.28
C VAL A 433 1.61 17.65 15.81
N LYS A 434 1.33 17.42 17.11
CA LYS A 434 0.07 17.86 17.71
C LYS A 434 -0.14 19.35 17.52
N LEU A 435 -1.40 19.76 17.28
CA LEU A 435 -1.76 21.16 16.97
C LEU A 435 -1.14 22.17 17.95
N ARG A 436 -1.16 21.86 19.25
CA ARG A 436 -0.57 22.68 20.33
C ARG A 436 0.92 22.98 20.18
N SER A 437 1.66 22.12 19.48
CA SER A 437 3.12 22.22 19.32
C SER A 437 3.57 22.65 17.92
N VAL A 438 2.64 22.81 16.97
CA VAL A 438 2.95 23.19 15.57
C VAL A 438 3.69 24.52 15.49
N LYS A 439 3.24 25.54 16.23
CA LYS A 439 3.88 26.87 16.21
C LYS A 439 5.35 26.79 16.65
N ARG A 440 5.62 26.01 17.68
CA ARG A 440 6.97 25.79 18.23
C ARG A 440 7.84 25.01 17.25
N ALA A 441 7.30 23.96 16.63
CA ALA A 441 7.99 23.18 15.60
C ALA A 441 8.37 24.04 14.39
N MET A 442 7.42 24.82 13.87
CA MET A 442 7.64 25.69 12.71
C MET A 442 8.67 26.80 12.98
N ASN A 443 8.67 27.38 14.18
CA ASN A 443 9.69 28.36 14.57
C ASN A 443 11.08 27.71 14.61
N HIS A 444 11.20 26.53 15.24
CA HIS A 444 12.45 25.80 15.26
C HIS A 444 12.96 25.46 13.85
N PHE A 445 12.10 25.03 12.93
CA PHE A 445 12.53 24.76 11.56
C PHE A 445 12.93 26.01 10.76
N ARG A 446 12.37 27.18 11.08
CA ARG A 446 12.75 28.46 10.46
C ARG A 446 14.11 28.98 10.95
N GLU A 447 14.35 28.89 12.25
CA GLU A 447 15.49 29.53 12.90
C GLU A 447 16.65 28.57 13.15
N GLY A 448 16.32 27.32 13.46
CA GLY A 448 17.24 26.25 13.84
C GLY A 448 17.92 25.53 12.68
N LYS A 449 18.65 24.49 13.05
CA LYS A 449 19.39 23.63 12.13
C LYS A 449 19.16 22.18 12.50
N ILE A 450 18.89 21.34 11.50
CA ILE A 450 18.85 19.90 11.66
C ILE A 450 20.18 19.37 11.14
N LYS A 451 20.97 18.72 12.00
CA LYS A 451 22.35 18.28 11.69
C LYS A 451 23.23 19.40 11.10
N GLY A 452 23.12 20.60 11.68
CA GLY A 452 23.91 21.75 11.24
C GLY A 452 23.46 22.42 9.93
N LYS A 453 22.36 21.96 9.30
CA LYS A 453 21.83 22.54 8.07
C LYS A 453 20.43 23.13 8.27
N ARG A 454 20.14 24.25 7.60
CA ARG A 454 18.78 24.80 7.51
C ARG A 454 17.95 23.93 6.58
N VAL A 455 16.72 23.66 6.97
CA VAL A 455 15.76 22.84 6.20
C VAL A 455 14.49 23.66 6.05
N ARG A 456 13.97 23.75 4.82
CA ARG A 456 12.70 24.45 4.60
C ARG A 456 11.56 23.57 5.09
N ALA A 457 10.73 24.12 5.97
CA ALA A 457 9.52 23.48 6.47
C ALA A 457 8.26 24.17 5.95
N ARG A 458 7.22 23.38 5.68
CA ARG A 458 5.88 23.85 5.34
C ARG A 458 4.85 23.06 6.15
N LYS A 459 3.93 23.76 6.79
CA LYS A 459 2.71 23.14 7.31
C LYS A 459 1.85 22.77 6.10
N LEU A 460 1.45 21.50 6.01
CA LEU A 460 0.57 21.02 4.95
C LEU A 460 -0.88 21.37 5.27
#